data_AF-A0A0A2C3U1-F1
#
_entry.id   AF-A0A0A2C3U1-F1
#
_cell.length_a   1.000
_cell.length_b   1.000
_cell.length_c   1.000
_cell.angle_alpha   90.00
_cell.angle_beta   90.00
_cell.angle_gamma   90.00
#
_symmetry.space_group_name_H-M   'P 1'
#
loop_
_entity.id
_entity.type
_entity.pdbx_description
1 polymer ?
#
loop_
_entity_poly.entity_id
_entity_poly.type
_entity_poly.pdbx_seq_one_letter_code
_entity_poly.pdbx_strand_id
1 'polypeptide(L)'
;MAKVENLKGPIGWLTDPHNKWAINFNVKKGTNDEDSADFTIDMWVVVPNGQPMQFKSRRKVTKHESLKTWKQLLSSNWVEFDFEMTKSA
;
A
#
# COMPACT_ATOMS: atom_id res chain seq x y z
N MET A 1 -14.20 -19.84 20.67
CA MET A 1 -14.55 -18.43 20.36
C MET A 1 -13.55 -17.92 19.35
N ALA A 2 -14.03 -17.45 18.21
CA ALA A 2 -13.24 -17.17 17.03
C ALA A 2 -12.16 -16.12 17.29
N LYS A 3 -10.95 -16.38 16.79
CA LYS A 3 -9.87 -15.40 16.67
C LYS A 3 -10.45 -14.18 15.96
N VAL A 4 -10.36 -13.01 16.58
CA VAL A 4 -10.55 -11.73 15.88
C VAL A 4 -9.43 -11.68 14.84
N GLU A 5 -9.71 -12.16 13.63
CA GLU A 5 -8.87 -11.88 12.49
C GLU A 5 -8.83 -10.36 12.37
N ASN A 6 -7.65 -9.78 12.56
CA ASN A 6 -7.46 -8.35 12.36
C ASN A 6 -7.79 -8.06 10.89
N LEU A 7 -9.02 -7.63 10.64
CA LEU A 7 -9.70 -7.33 9.37
C LEU A 7 -9.04 -6.19 8.57
N LYS A 8 -7.80 -5.80 8.89
CA LYS A 8 -7.10 -4.75 8.16
C LYS A 8 -6.53 -5.40 6.90
N GLY A 9 -7.05 -5.00 5.73
CA GLY A 9 -6.42 -5.33 4.44
C GLY A 9 -4.97 -4.81 4.37
N PRO A 10 -4.27 -5.02 3.25
CA PRO A 10 -2.86 -4.64 3.19
C PRO A 10 -2.71 -3.14 3.46
N ILE A 11 -1.80 -2.81 4.38
CA ILE A 11 -1.38 -1.44 4.70
C ILE A 11 0.14 -1.44 4.66
N GLY A 12 0.73 -0.54 3.90
CA GLY A 12 2.19 -0.46 3.77
C GLY A 12 2.64 -0.10 2.37
N TRP A 13 3.94 -0.13 2.17
CA TRP A 13 4.57 0.27 0.92
C TRP A 13 5.17 -0.92 0.18
N LEU A 14 5.03 -0.90 -1.14
CA LEU A 14 5.75 -1.77 -2.06
C LEU A 14 6.58 -0.91 -3.01
N THR A 15 7.80 -1.34 -3.33
CA THR A 15 8.61 -0.73 -4.40
C THR A 15 8.80 -1.71 -5.55
N ASP A 16 8.88 -1.18 -6.77
CA ASP A 16 9.14 -1.98 -7.94
C ASP A 16 10.61 -2.44 -7.99
N PRO A 17 10.92 -3.54 -8.69
CA PRO A 17 12.27 -4.09 -8.75
C PRO A 17 13.31 -3.16 -9.41
N HIS A 18 12.87 -2.10 -10.09
CA HIS A 18 13.76 -1.11 -10.68
C HIS A 18 13.91 0.18 -9.86
N ASN A 19 13.30 0.26 -8.66
CA ASN A 19 13.33 1.43 -7.78
C ASN A 19 12.90 2.74 -8.48
N LYS A 20 11.91 2.65 -9.37
CA LYS A 20 11.28 3.77 -10.09
C LYS A 20 9.93 4.16 -9.50
N TRP A 21 9.23 3.20 -8.91
CA TRP A 21 7.86 3.32 -8.45
C TRP A 21 7.73 2.77 -7.04
N ALA A 22 6.91 3.47 -6.25
CA ALA A 22 6.45 3.01 -4.96
C ALA A 22 4.92 3.07 -4.94
N ILE A 23 4.31 2.07 -4.33
CA ILE A 23 2.88 2.00 -4.14
C ILE A 23 2.59 1.94 -2.64
N ASN A 24 1.75 2.84 -2.16
CA ASN A 24 1.27 2.84 -0.78
C ASN A 24 -0.16 2.32 -0.73
N PHE A 25 -0.38 1.32 0.12
CA PHE A 25 -1.69 0.80 0.44
C PHE A 25 -2.13 1.37 1.78
N ASN A 26 -3.28 2.04 1.80
CA ASN A 26 -3.87 2.62 3.01
C ASN A 26 -5.34 2.26 3.12
N VAL A 27 -5.90 2.42 4.32
CA VAL A 27 -7.33 2.28 4.60
C VAL A 27 -7.83 3.50 5.35
N LYS A 28 -9.03 3.98 5.00
CA LYS A 28 -9.69 5.04 5.74
C LYS A 28 -10.13 4.50 7.11
N LYS A 29 -9.75 5.19 8.18
CA LYS A 29 -10.11 4.80 9.56
C LYS A 29 -11.64 4.85 9.72
N GLY A 30 -12.25 3.76 10.20
CA GLY A 30 -13.64 3.77 10.69
C GLY A 30 -14.65 2.90 9.93
N THR A 31 -14.24 2.06 8.97
CA THR A 31 -15.17 1.22 8.23
C THR A 31 -14.93 -0.28 8.43
N ASN A 32 -16.00 -0.96 8.85
CA ASN A 32 -16.07 -2.42 9.01
C ASN A 32 -16.76 -3.09 7.81
N ASP A 33 -17.06 -2.32 6.76
CA ASP A 33 -17.76 -2.80 5.57
C ASP A 33 -16.74 -3.26 4.53
N GLU A 34 -16.73 -4.55 4.20
CA GLU A 34 -15.75 -5.13 3.28
C GLU A 34 -15.98 -4.73 1.81
N ASP A 35 -17.21 -4.33 1.47
CA ASP A 35 -17.61 -3.92 0.12
C ASP A 35 -17.41 -2.41 -0.11
N SER A 36 -17.05 -1.68 0.95
CA SER A 36 -16.73 -0.25 0.86
C SER A 36 -15.41 0.00 0.11
N ALA A 37 -15.40 1.05 -0.72
CA ALA A 37 -14.19 1.52 -1.42
C ALA A 37 -13.29 2.37 -0.50
N ASP A 38 -13.01 1.86 0.70
CA ASP A 38 -12.26 2.57 1.74
C ASP A 38 -10.77 2.30 1.73
N PHE A 39 -10.31 1.41 0.85
CA PHE A 39 -8.89 1.21 0.60
C PHE A 39 -8.43 2.17 -0.48
N THR A 40 -7.22 2.70 -0.31
CA THR A 40 -6.57 3.53 -1.31
C THR A 40 -5.24 2.93 -1.70
N ILE A 41 -4.99 2.88 -3.01
CA ILE A 41 -3.71 2.53 -3.60
C ILE A 41 -3.15 3.81 -4.21
N ASP A 42 -2.06 4.29 -3.62
CA ASP A 42 -1.37 5.50 -4.07
C ASP A 42 -0.10 5.14 -4.81
N MET A 43 0.10 5.71 -5.99
CA MET A 43 1.29 5.50 -6.80
C MET A 43 2.20 6.72 -6.72
N TRP A 44 3.48 6.46 -6.48
CA TRP A 44 4.53 7.45 -6.28
C TRP A 44 5.74 7.13 -7.15
N VAL A 45 6.44 8.16 -7.62
CA VAL A 45 7.79 8.00 -8.20
C VAL A 45 8.81 7.93 -7.07
N VAL A 46 9.77 7.02 -7.22
CA VAL A 46 10.92 6.85 -6.33
C VAL A 46 12.13 7.61 -6.89
N VAL A 47 12.90 8.24 -6.00
CA VAL A 47 14.19 8.86 -6.32
C VAL A 47 15.35 7.88 -6.17
N PRO A 48 16.57 8.20 -6.66
CA PRO A 48 17.72 7.30 -6.60
C PRO A 48 18.10 6.76 -5.21
N ASN A 49 17.64 7.39 -4.12
CA ASN A 49 17.86 6.91 -2.75
C ASN A 49 16.82 5.86 -2.27
N GLY A 50 15.91 5.41 -3.15
CA GLY A 50 14.89 4.41 -2.85
C GLY A 50 13.63 4.95 -2.16
N GLN A 51 13.52 6.27 -1.96
CA GLN A 51 12.39 6.86 -1.23
C GLN A 51 11.27 7.37 -2.16
N PRO A 52 9.98 7.20 -1.79
CA PRO A 52 8.87 7.81 -2.50
C PRO A 52 8.95 9.35 -2.44
N MET A 53 9.00 10.02 -3.59
CA MET A 53 9.16 11.48 -3.66
C MET A 53 7.93 12.19 -4.22
N GLN A 54 7.38 11.70 -5.34
CA GLN A 54 6.36 12.42 -6.08
C GLN A 54 5.10 11.58 -6.24
N PHE A 55 4.01 12.00 -5.60
CA PHE A 55 2.68 11.44 -5.80
C PHE A 55 2.24 11.59 -7.26
N LYS A 56 1.71 10.52 -7.84
CA LYS A 56 1.20 10.51 -9.22
C LYS A 56 -0.29 10.30 -9.30
N SER A 57 -0.82 9.33 -8.55
CA SER A 57 -2.25 9.05 -8.57
C SER A 57 -2.69 8.28 -7.34
N ARG A 58 -3.99 8.35 -7.06
CA ARG A 58 -4.68 7.57 -6.03
C ARG A 58 -5.87 6.87 -6.67
N ARG A 59 -6.07 5.62 -6.32
CA ARG A 59 -7.29 4.87 -6.66
C ARG A 59 -7.97 4.43 -5.37
N LYS A 60 -9.29 4.59 -5.31
CA LYS A 60 -10.12 4.00 -4.25
C LYS A 60 -10.58 2.64 -4.73
N VAL A 61 -10.43 1.63 -3.89
CA VAL A 61 -10.69 0.23 -4.23
C VAL A 61 -11.35 -0.46 -3.04
N THR A 62 -12.01 -1.58 -3.32
CA THR A 62 -12.53 -2.46 -2.26
C THR A 62 -11.38 -3.16 -1.52
N LYS A 63 -11.69 -3.77 -0.36
CA LYS A 63 -10.74 -4.62 0.37
C LYS A 63 -10.19 -5.74 -0.49
N HIS A 64 -11.08 -6.40 -1.24
CA HIS A 64 -10.72 -7.54 -2.08
C HIS A 64 -9.75 -7.13 -3.20
N GLU A 65 -10.04 -6.04 -3.89
CA GLU A 65 -9.17 -5.50 -4.94
C GLU A 65 -7.81 -5.07 -4.38
N SER A 66 -7.79 -4.38 -3.25
CA SER A 66 -6.57 -3.99 -2.55
C SER A 66 -5.67 -5.21 -2.26
N LEU A 67 -6.24 -6.26 -1.66
CA LEU A 67 -5.52 -7.49 -1.35
C LEU A 67 -5.05 -8.23 -2.62
N LYS A 68 -5.89 -8.27 -3.66
CA LYS A 68 -5.54 -8.88 -4.94
C LYS A 68 -4.34 -8.18 -5.57
N THR A 69 -4.35 -6.85 -5.65
CA THR A 69 -3.25 -6.07 -6.21
C THR A 69 -1.97 -6.25 -5.40
N TRP A 70 -2.04 -6.21 -4.07
CA TRP A 70 -0.88 -6.46 -3.20
C TRP A 70 -0.20 -7.80 -3.53
N LYS A 71 -0.97 -8.90 -3.55
CA LYS A 71 -0.44 -10.24 -3.85
C LYS A 71 0.15 -10.32 -5.27
N GLN A 72 -0.50 -9.69 -6.25
CA GLN A 72 0.01 -9.67 -7.63
C GLN A 72 1.36 -8.95 -7.73
N LEU A 73 1.52 -7.82 -7.05
CA LEU A 73 2.77 -7.07 -7.04
C LEU A 73 3.90 -7.88 -6.37
N LEU A 74 3.65 -8.48 -5.21
CA LEU A 74 4.61 -9.37 -4.55
C LEU A 74 5.03 -10.54 -5.44
N SER A 75 4.08 -11.16 -6.16
CA SER A 75 4.41 -12.21 -7.14
C SER A 75 5.19 -11.72 -8.36
N SER A 76 5.22 -10.40 -8.59
CA SER A 76 5.93 -9.73 -9.68
C SER A 76 7.24 -9.08 -9.21
N ASN A 77 7.85 -9.61 -8.14
CA ASN A 77 9.12 -9.14 -7.56
C ASN A 77 9.09 -7.71 -6.99
N TRP A 78 7.90 -7.16 -6.70
CA TRP A 78 7.84 -5.99 -5.85
C TRP A 78 8.17 -6.41 -4.43
N VAL A 79 8.83 -5.51 -3.69
CA VAL A 79 9.29 -5.78 -2.33
C VAL A 79 8.62 -4.85 -1.36
N GLU A 80 8.30 -5.38 -0.18
CA GLU A 80 7.89 -4.55 0.96
C GLU A 80 9.07 -3.69 1.40
N PHE A 81 8.79 -2.42 1.66
CA PHE A 81 9.79 -1.50 2.16
C PHE A 81 9.19 -0.68 3.28
N ASP A 82 9.86 -0.70 4.43
CA ASP A 82 9.49 0.17 5.55
C ASP A 82 10.15 1.53 5.37
N PHE A 83 9.33 2.53 5.08
CA PHE A 83 9.77 3.91 5.16
C PHE A 83 9.82 4.32 6.63
N GLU A 84 10.98 4.18 7.26
CA GLU A 84 11.30 5.01 8.41
C GLU A 84 11.39 6.44 7.88
N MET A 85 10.30 7.21 8.00
CA MET A 85 10.40 8.65 7.99
C MET A 85 11.36 9.00 9.12
N THR A 86 12.64 9.20 8.80
CA THR A 86 13.48 10.09 9.60
C THR A 86 12.74 11.41 9.60
N LYS A 87 11.95 11.66 10.66
CA LYS A 87 11.54 12.99 11.05
C LYS A 87 12.85 13.75 11.26
N SER A 88 13.34 14.40 10.21
CA SER A 88 14.28 15.48 10.39
C SER A 88 13.56 16.50 11.28
N ALA A 89 14.11 16.66 12.48
CA ALA A 89 13.63 17.52 13.55
C ALA A 89 13.49 18.97 13.12
#